data_AF-A0A2S6GEN0-F1
#
_entry.id   AF-A0A2S6GEN0-F1
#
_cell.length_a   1.000
_cell.length_b   1.000
_cell.length_c   1.000
_cell.angle_alpha   90.00
_cell.angle_beta   90.00
_cell.angle_gamma   90.00
#
_symmetry.space_group_name_H-M   'P 1'
#
loop_
_entity.id
_entity.type
_entity.pdbx_description
1 polymer ?
#
loop_
_entity_poly.entity_id
_entity_poly.type
_entity_poly.pdbx_seq_one_letter_code
_entity_poly.pdbx_strand_id
1 'polypeptide(L)'
;MLSRTDLGTLVTTHYNDNPGRRRLGVTLTVLSSLGFGIGFTLSINGVYGSVTELVMLFGCAGLATGVRSLVRAVRGGNDERFAVHARGIAYTGRRGTCHWRWEDIAFVRVRRNRVPDPFARYTGSPLEAEIHLRTGRRVIFDATTDAAESLVAVIQAHCDPAPRRSWRERARWLYLILGALAVMAALVAFVVPVVDGRAGVVTMVWAIGACAGVVVYGLLMSLRRG
;
A
#
# COMPACT_ATOMS: atom_id res chain seq x y z
N MET A 1 29.61 -4.58 -3.53
CA MET A 1 28.99 -3.55 -2.68
C MET A 1 29.80 -2.29 -2.87
N LEU A 2 29.20 -1.21 -3.38
CA LEU A 2 29.89 0.08 -3.51
C LEU A 2 30.13 0.67 -2.12
N SER A 3 31.32 1.25 -1.92
CA SER A 3 31.69 1.95 -0.69
C SER A 3 31.05 3.33 -0.66
N ARG A 4 30.81 3.89 0.53
CA ARG A 4 30.22 5.24 0.69
C ARG A 4 31.01 6.32 -0.06
N THR A 5 32.31 6.12 -0.21
CA THR A 5 33.26 6.98 -0.94
C THR A 5 32.97 7.07 -2.44
N ASP A 6 32.32 6.07 -3.04
CA ASP A 6 32.08 6.03 -4.49
C ASP A 6 30.97 6.97 -4.95
N LEU A 7 30.08 7.38 -4.04
CA LEU A 7 28.95 8.26 -4.33
C LEU A 7 29.31 9.76 -4.27
N GLY A 8 30.48 10.12 -3.73
CA GLY A 8 30.89 11.50 -3.52
C GLY A 8 30.29 12.14 -2.27
N THR A 9 30.37 13.47 -2.21
CA THR A 9 29.94 14.26 -1.05
C THR A 9 28.44 14.11 -0.78
N LEU A 10 28.08 14.03 0.50
CA LEU A 10 26.69 14.04 0.95
C LEU A 10 26.10 15.43 0.72
N VAL A 11 24.97 15.50 0.03
CA VAL A 11 24.27 16.75 -0.28
C VAL A 11 23.16 16.98 0.75
N THR A 12 22.23 16.01 0.87
CA THR A 12 21.11 16.06 1.82
C THR A 12 20.77 14.68 2.35
N THR A 13 20.11 14.63 3.52
CA THR A 13 19.55 13.39 4.08
C THR A 13 18.07 13.62 4.38
N HIS A 14 17.25 12.66 3.98
CA HIS A 14 15.80 12.66 4.13
C HIS A 14 15.39 11.46 4.97
N TYR A 15 14.74 11.71 6.11
CA TYR A 15 14.30 10.65 7.02
C TYR A 15 12.85 10.27 6.72
N ASN A 16 12.52 8.99 6.83
CA ASN A 16 11.15 8.53 6.74
C ASN A 16 10.51 8.46 8.13
N ASP A 17 9.33 9.07 8.30
CA ASP A 17 8.58 9.01 9.57
C ASP A 17 7.90 7.64 9.78
N ASN A 18 8.71 6.61 10.02
CA ASN A 18 8.21 5.28 10.38
C ASN A 18 7.55 5.21 11.76
N PRO A 19 7.97 5.97 12.80
CA PRO A 19 7.24 6.02 14.07
C PRO A 19 5.79 6.50 13.90
N GLY A 20 5.58 7.57 13.14
CA GLY A 20 4.24 8.09 12.81
C GLY A 20 3.39 7.07 12.08
N ARG A 21 3.95 6.46 11.02
CA ARG A 21 3.27 5.37 10.26
C ARG A 21 2.90 4.18 11.14
N ARG A 22 3.77 3.79 12.07
CA ARG A 22 3.51 2.68 13.00
C ARG A 22 2.37 3.01 13.95
N ARG A 23 2.38 4.20 14.56
CA ARG A 23 1.30 4.66 15.45
C ARG A 23 -0.03 4.66 14.71
N LEU A 24 -0.09 5.27 13.53
CA LEU A 24 -1.30 5.28 12.71
C LEU A 24 -1.77 3.87 12.35
N GLY A 25 -0.85 3.00 11.90
CA GLY A 25 -1.17 1.62 11.55
C GLY A 25 -1.77 0.85 12.73
N VAL A 26 -1.19 0.99 13.93
CA VAL A 26 -1.72 0.39 15.16
C VAL A 26 -3.10 0.98 15.50
N THR A 27 -3.23 2.31 15.55
CA THR A 27 -4.50 2.98 15.89
C THR A 27 -5.62 2.56 14.95
N LEU A 28 -5.41 2.60 13.63
CA LEU A 28 -6.39 2.17 12.66
C LEU A 28 -6.74 0.69 12.82
N THR A 29 -5.75 -0.18 13.01
CA THR A 29 -6.00 -1.62 13.18
C THR A 29 -6.83 -1.91 14.42
N VAL A 30 -6.53 -1.26 15.56
CA VAL A 30 -7.26 -1.45 16.82
C VAL A 30 -8.69 -0.92 16.71
N LEU A 31 -8.87 0.34 16.30
CA LEU A 31 -10.20 0.94 16.18
C LEU A 31 -11.08 0.19 15.19
N SER A 32 -10.51 -0.25 14.08
CA SER A 32 -11.25 -0.96 13.03
C SER A 32 -11.58 -2.39 13.43
N SER A 33 -10.69 -3.08 14.16
CA SER A 33 -10.99 -4.39 14.77
C SER A 33 -12.14 -4.29 15.77
N LEU A 34 -12.15 -3.26 16.62
CA LEU A 34 -13.22 -3.03 17.59
C LEU A 34 -14.55 -2.73 16.89
N GLY A 35 -14.55 -1.82 15.92
CA GLY A 35 -15.75 -1.48 15.15
C GLY A 35 -16.30 -2.70 14.40
N PHE A 36 -15.43 -3.45 13.73
CA PHE A 36 -15.82 -4.69 13.07
C PHE A 36 -16.39 -5.73 14.05
N GLY A 37 -15.75 -5.92 15.21
CA GLY A 37 -16.22 -6.82 16.26
C GLY A 37 -17.60 -6.44 16.79
N ILE A 38 -17.83 -5.15 17.06
CA ILE A 38 -19.14 -4.64 17.51
C ILE A 38 -20.20 -4.88 16.43
N GLY A 39 -19.93 -4.51 15.18
CA GLY A 39 -20.85 -4.75 14.07
C GLY A 39 -21.19 -6.23 13.91
N PHE A 40 -20.18 -7.11 14.01
CA PHE A 40 -20.34 -8.55 13.97
C PHE A 40 -21.20 -9.10 15.10
N THR A 41 -20.98 -8.68 16.34
CA THR A 41 -21.81 -9.07 17.48
C THR A 41 -23.25 -8.61 17.30
N LEU A 42 -23.48 -7.37 16.85
CA LEU A 42 -24.83 -6.86 16.60
C LEU A 42 -25.57 -7.67 15.53
N SER A 43 -24.89 -8.03 14.44
CA SER A 43 -25.47 -8.88 13.38
C SER A 43 -25.88 -10.25 13.89
N ILE A 44 -25.05 -10.92 14.72
CA ILE A 44 -25.39 -12.24 15.27
C ILE A 44 -26.60 -12.18 16.20
N ASN A 45 -26.78 -11.07 16.91
CA ASN A 45 -27.92 -10.86 17.82
C ASN A 45 -29.19 -10.37 17.10
N GLY A 46 -29.23 -10.41 15.76
CA GLY A 46 -30.40 -10.04 14.98
C GLY A 46 -30.64 -8.53 14.89
N VAL A 47 -29.67 -7.70 15.28
CA VAL A 47 -29.74 -6.25 15.14
C VAL A 47 -29.30 -5.88 13.72
N TYR A 48 -30.24 -6.01 12.79
CA TYR A 48 -30.07 -5.67 11.38
C TYR A 48 -30.43 -4.21 11.13
N GLY A 49 -29.68 -3.57 10.23
CA GLY A 49 -29.94 -2.20 9.83
C GLY A 49 -28.74 -1.55 9.17
N SER A 50 -28.99 -0.43 8.50
CA SER A 50 -27.98 0.36 7.79
C SER A 50 -26.79 0.73 8.67
N VAL A 51 -27.00 0.95 9.97
CA VAL A 51 -25.93 1.29 10.91
C VAL A 51 -24.97 0.12 11.12
N THR A 52 -25.48 -1.10 11.33
CA THR A 52 -24.64 -2.30 11.56
C THR A 52 -23.78 -2.61 10.33
N GLU A 53 -24.36 -2.50 9.14
CA GLU A 53 -23.65 -2.71 7.86
C GLU A 53 -22.56 -1.67 7.63
N LEU A 54 -22.85 -0.39 7.88
CA LEU A 54 -21.86 0.68 7.78
C LEU A 54 -20.71 0.47 8.76
N VAL A 55 -20.99 0.12 10.01
CA VAL A 55 -19.97 -0.14 11.03
C VAL A 55 -19.04 -1.29 10.61
N MET A 56 -19.59 -2.38 10.08
CA MET A 56 -18.79 -3.48 9.54
C MET A 56 -17.95 -3.05 8.33
N LEU A 57 -18.53 -2.31 7.38
CA LEU A 57 -17.85 -1.87 6.18
C LEU A 57 -16.65 -0.96 6.51
N PHE A 58 -16.87 0.03 7.39
CA PHE A 58 -15.80 0.90 7.86
C PHE A 58 -14.76 0.14 8.68
N GLY A 59 -15.18 -0.83 9.50
CA GLY A 59 -14.28 -1.74 10.22
C GLY A 59 -13.38 -2.54 9.27
N CYS A 60 -13.94 -3.12 8.21
CA CYS A 60 -13.16 -3.85 7.20
C CYS A 60 -12.17 -2.94 6.46
N ALA A 61 -12.64 -1.78 5.98
CA ALA A 61 -11.82 -0.84 5.21
C ALA A 61 -10.68 -0.26 6.07
N GLY A 62 -10.98 0.11 7.30
CA GLY A 62 -10.00 0.61 8.26
C GLY A 62 -8.98 -0.47 8.66
N LEU A 63 -9.41 -1.72 8.84
CA LEU A 63 -8.52 -2.84 9.17
C LEU A 63 -7.53 -3.10 8.04
N ALA A 64 -8.01 -3.18 6.79
CA ALA A 64 -7.14 -3.38 5.63
C ALA A 64 -6.09 -2.26 5.50
N THR A 65 -6.52 -1.01 5.73
CA THR A 65 -5.63 0.17 5.70
C THR A 65 -4.61 0.13 6.84
N GLY A 66 -5.06 -0.18 8.06
CA GLY A 66 -4.22 -0.29 9.25
C GLY A 66 -3.15 -1.38 9.11
N VAL A 67 -3.54 -2.58 8.68
CA VAL A 67 -2.62 -3.69 8.44
C VAL A 67 -1.59 -3.34 7.38
N ARG A 68 -2.01 -2.71 6.27
CA ARG A 68 -1.09 -2.26 5.22
C ARG A 68 -0.05 -1.27 5.75
N SER A 69 -0.48 -0.27 6.52
CA SER A 69 0.41 0.71 7.14
C SER A 69 1.38 0.06 8.12
N LEU A 70 0.90 -0.90 8.93
CA LEU A 70 1.72 -1.64 9.88
C LEU A 70 2.78 -2.50 9.17
N VAL A 71 2.39 -3.22 8.11
CA VAL A 71 3.33 -4.02 7.30
C VAL A 71 4.41 -3.13 6.68
N ARG A 72 4.04 -1.95 6.16
CA ARG A 72 5.02 -0.99 5.63
C ARG A 72 5.98 -0.51 6.72
N ALA A 73 5.47 -0.11 7.88
CA ALA A 73 6.30 0.35 9.01
C ALA A 73 7.27 -0.74 9.50
N VAL A 74 6.81 -1.99 9.62
CA VAL A 74 7.63 -3.13 10.08
C VAL A 74 8.71 -3.49 9.06
N ARG A 75 8.43 -3.34 7.76
CA ARG A 75 9.39 -3.61 6.68
C ARG A 75 10.44 -2.50 6.54
N GLY A 76 10.05 -1.24 6.71
CA GLY A 76 10.96 -0.09 6.61
C GLY A 76 12.01 -0.05 7.72
N GLY A 77 11.62 -0.39 8.96
CA GLY A 77 12.49 -0.30 10.14
C GLY A 77 12.48 1.08 10.78
N ASN A 78 13.19 1.27 11.90
CA ASN A 78 13.12 2.53 12.67
C ASN A 78 13.97 3.67 12.09
N ASP A 79 14.97 3.38 11.27
CA ASP A 79 15.94 4.36 10.75
C ASP A 79 16.00 4.32 9.22
N GLU A 80 14.82 4.36 8.60
CA GLU A 80 14.73 4.40 7.15
C GLU A 80 15.04 5.82 6.65
N ARG A 81 16.09 5.96 5.85
CA ARG A 81 16.55 7.25 5.34
C ARG A 81 17.13 7.16 3.95
N PHE A 82 16.96 8.25 3.20
CA PHE A 82 17.53 8.47 1.89
C PHE A 82 18.60 9.55 2.00
N ALA A 83 19.84 9.20 1.72
CA ALA A 83 20.95 10.15 1.63
C ALA A 83 21.24 10.41 0.15
N VAL A 84 21.15 11.67 -0.25
CA VAL A 84 21.48 12.12 -1.60
C VAL A 84 22.94 12.53 -1.63
N HIS A 85 23.68 11.98 -2.57
CA HIS A 85 25.08 12.28 -2.81
C HIS A 85 25.27 12.90 -4.20
N ALA A 86 26.42 13.52 -4.43
CA ALA A 86 26.73 14.15 -5.71
C ALA A 86 26.60 13.19 -6.91
N ARG A 87 26.99 11.91 -6.76
CA ARG A 87 26.99 10.92 -7.85
C ARG A 87 25.94 9.81 -7.70
N GLY A 88 25.04 9.92 -6.73
CA GLY A 88 23.96 8.96 -6.57
C GLY A 88 23.19 9.09 -5.27
N ILE A 89 22.54 8.00 -4.87
CA ILE A 89 21.71 7.94 -3.67
C ILE A 89 22.06 6.71 -2.83
N ALA A 90 21.96 6.88 -1.53
CA ALA A 90 22.05 5.81 -0.55
C ALA A 90 20.69 5.66 0.14
N TYR A 91 20.22 4.43 0.26
CA TYR A 91 19.05 4.09 1.05
C TYR A 91 19.47 3.20 2.19
N THR A 92 19.24 3.67 3.42
CA THR A 92 19.40 2.87 4.62
C THR A 92 18.02 2.42 5.07
N GLY A 93 17.84 1.12 5.25
CA GLY A 93 16.63 0.54 5.84
C GLY A 93 16.97 -0.68 6.69
N ARG A 94 15.96 -1.43 7.12
CA ARG A 94 16.13 -2.61 7.99
C ARG A 94 17.09 -3.67 7.45
N ARG A 95 17.18 -3.84 6.13
CA ARG A 95 18.03 -4.85 5.47
C ARG A 95 19.47 -4.38 5.23
N GLY A 96 19.83 -3.19 5.73
CA GLY A 96 21.14 -2.58 5.52
C GLY A 96 21.07 -1.37 4.60
N THR A 97 22.25 -0.90 4.19
CA THR A 97 22.39 0.26 3.30
C THR A 97 22.66 -0.19 1.88
N CYS A 98 21.85 0.30 0.95
CA CYS A 98 22.02 0.13 -0.49
C CYS A 98 22.52 1.44 -1.11
N HIS A 99 23.43 1.33 -2.06
CA HIS A 99 24.00 2.46 -2.79
C HIS A 99 23.69 2.30 -4.27
N TRP A 100 23.22 3.37 -4.91
CA TRP A 100 22.94 3.41 -6.34
C TRP A 100 23.53 4.67 -6.94
N ARG A 101 24.28 4.54 -8.03
CA ARG A 101 24.71 5.70 -8.82
C ARG A 101 23.53 6.24 -9.62
N TRP A 102 23.59 7.49 -10.05
CA TRP A 102 22.58 8.05 -10.94
C TRP A 102 22.40 7.20 -12.22
N GLU A 103 23.51 6.66 -12.74
CA GLU A 103 23.54 5.76 -13.90
C GLU A 103 22.74 4.46 -13.70
N ASP A 104 22.65 3.97 -12.45
CA ASP A 104 21.91 2.75 -12.10
C ASP A 104 20.39 2.99 -12.07
N ILE A 105 19.96 4.25 -11.99
CA ILE A 105 18.56 4.63 -11.98
C ILE A 105 18.08 4.74 -13.42
N ALA A 106 17.09 3.94 -13.79
CA ALA A 106 16.52 3.96 -15.13
C ALA A 106 15.55 5.14 -15.29
N PHE A 107 14.63 5.31 -14.35
CA PHE A 107 13.67 6.42 -14.33
C PHE A 107 13.00 6.54 -12.97
N VAL A 108 12.38 7.70 -12.72
CA VAL A 108 11.50 7.91 -11.56
C VAL A 108 10.08 8.16 -12.00
N ARG A 109 9.15 7.40 -11.41
CA ARG A 109 7.72 7.57 -11.61
C ARG A 109 7.12 8.25 -10.40
N VAL A 110 6.59 9.45 -10.60
CA VAL A 110 5.93 10.23 -9.55
C VAL A 110 4.42 10.15 -9.74
N ARG A 111 3.70 9.77 -8.69
CA ARG A 111 2.25 9.86 -8.60
C ARG A 111 1.91 10.95 -7.60
N ARG A 112 1.20 11.96 -8.07
CA ARG A 112 0.64 13.02 -7.23
C ARG A 112 -0.86 12.82 -7.15
N ASN A 113 -1.38 12.71 -5.94
CA ASN A 113 -2.83 12.73 -5.76
C ASN A 113 -3.28 14.18 -5.72
N ARG A 114 -4.08 14.61 -6.71
CA ARG A 114 -4.56 16.00 -6.82
C ARG A 114 -5.80 16.26 -5.96
N VAL A 115 -6.42 15.20 -5.45
CA VAL A 115 -7.57 15.33 -4.55
C VAL A 115 -7.04 15.72 -3.17
N PRO A 116 -7.53 16.83 -2.58
CA PRO A 116 -7.23 17.16 -1.20
C PRO A 116 -7.76 16.05 -0.30
N ASP A 117 -6.85 15.21 0.21
CA ASP A 117 -7.18 14.19 1.19
C ASP A 117 -6.66 14.67 2.57
N PRO A 118 -7.54 14.96 3.53
CA PRO A 118 -7.12 15.40 4.86
C PRO A 118 -6.27 14.35 5.58
N PHE A 119 -6.33 13.08 5.18
CA PHE A 119 -5.52 12.01 5.72
C PHE A 119 -4.23 11.76 4.94
N ALA A 120 -3.97 12.52 3.86
CA ALA A 120 -2.88 12.27 2.93
C ALA A 120 -1.49 12.28 3.62
N ARG A 121 -1.30 13.18 4.59
CA ARG A 121 -0.05 13.27 5.37
C ARG A 121 0.25 11.98 6.13
N TYR A 122 -0.78 11.24 6.52
CA TYR A 122 -0.65 10.02 7.32
C TYR A 122 -0.61 8.75 6.48
N THR A 123 -1.31 8.75 5.35
CA THR A 123 -1.37 7.60 4.43
C THR A 123 -0.24 7.59 3.41
N GLY A 124 0.57 8.66 3.35
CA GLY A 124 1.58 8.87 2.32
C GLY A 124 0.98 9.25 0.95
N SER A 125 -0.27 9.74 0.92
CA SER A 125 -1.05 9.84 -0.31
C SER A 125 -0.80 11.06 -1.22
N PRO A 126 -0.28 12.24 -0.83
CA PRO A 126 -0.20 13.34 -1.79
C PRO A 126 0.90 13.10 -2.83
N LEU A 127 1.92 12.30 -2.48
CA LEU A 127 3.06 12.00 -3.31
C LEU A 127 3.57 10.59 -3.05
N GLU A 128 3.58 9.74 -4.09
CA GLU A 128 4.25 8.44 -4.10
C GLU A 128 5.24 8.46 -5.27
N ALA A 129 6.52 8.21 -4.99
CA ALA A 129 7.58 8.16 -5.98
C ALA A 129 8.19 6.75 -6.02
N GLU A 130 8.23 6.17 -7.21
CA GLU A 130 8.87 4.89 -7.47
C GLU A 130 10.16 5.13 -8.27
N ILE A 131 11.29 4.81 -7.67
CA ILE A 131 12.60 4.76 -8.34
C ILE A 131 12.74 3.38 -8.98
N HIS A 132 12.85 3.34 -10.31
CA HIS A 132 13.08 2.12 -11.05
C HIS A 132 14.56 2.03 -11.41
N LEU A 133 15.23 0.98 -10.93
CA LEU A 133 16.63 0.72 -11.20
C LEU A 133 16.75 -0.08 -12.50
N ARG A 134 17.87 0.07 -13.22
CA ARG A 134 18.18 -0.71 -14.44
C ARG A 134 18.20 -2.22 -14.19
N THR A 135 18.48 -2.62 -12.95
CA THR A 135 18.43 -4.03 -12.49
C THR A 135 17.00 -4.61 -12.42
N GLY A 136 15.97 -3.80 -12.67
CA GLY A 136 14.56 -4.19 -12.51
C GLY A 136 14.05 -4.09 -11.07
N ARG A 137 14.91 -3.75 -10.11
CA ARG A 137 14.49 -3.45 -8.74
C ARG A 137 13.78 -2.11 -8.68
N ARG A 138 12.87 -2.00 -7.71
CA ARG A 138 12.09 -0.78 -7.47
C ARG A 138 12.18 -0.37 -6.02
N VAL A 139 12.36 0.91 -5.80
CA VAL A 139 12.38 1.54 -4.46
C VAL A 139 11.25 2.54 -4.42
N ILE A 140 10.42 2.47 -3.38
CA ILE A 140 9.25 3.32 -3.24
C ILE A 140 9.47 4.20 -2.02
N PHE A 141 9.29 5.50 -2.20
CA PHE A 141 9.18 6.45 -1.11
C PHE A 141 7.93 7.30 -1.32
N ASP A 142 7.37 7.83 -0.24
CA ASP A 142 6.13 8.61 -0.29
C ASP A 142 6.24 9.85 0.59
N ALA A 143 5.13 10.58 0.71
CA ALA A 143 5.06 11.86 1.39
C ALA A 143 5.41 11.85 2.89
N THR A 144 5.55 10.69 3.53
CA THR A 144 6.08 10.64 4.91
C THR A 144 7.60 10.76 4.97
N THR A 145 8.26 10.79 3.81
CA THR A 145 9.68 11.09 3.70
C THR A 145 9.86 12.59 3.88
N ASP A 146 10.78 12.99 4.75
CA ASP A 146 11.08 14.40 4.99
C ASP A 146 11.52 15.08 3.69
N ALA A 147 10.95 16.25 3.40
CA ALA A 147 11.12 16.98 2.15
C ALA A 147 11.02 16.09 0.88
N ALA A 148 10.04 15.18 0.84
CA ALA A 148 9.84 14.24 -0.28
C ALA A 148 9.79 14.93 -1.67
N GLU A 149 9.21 16.12 -1.76
CA GLU A 149 9.18 16.90 -3.02
C GLU A 149 10.57 17.34 -3.46
N SER A 150 11.40 17.80 -2.54
CA SER A 150 12.80 18.15 -2.81
C SER A 150 13.58 16.93 -3.28
N LEU A 151 13.39 15.78 -2.63
CA LEU A 151 14.03 14.53 -3.03
C LEU A 151 13.62 14.12 -4.45
N VAL A 152 12.32 14.19 -4.77
CA VAL A 152 11.81 13.93 -6.12
C VAL A 152 12.44 14.87 -7.14
N ALA A 153 12.47 16.18 -6.85
CA ALA A 153 13.03 17.17 -7.76
C ALA A 153 14.52 16.90 -8.06
N VAL A 154 15.30 16.55 -7.03
CA VAL A 154 16.72 16.23 -7.21
C VAL A 154 16.91 14.97 -8.06
N ILE A 155 16.12 13.92 -7.82
CA ILE A 155 16.26 12.69 -8.62
C ILE A 155 15.79 12.93 -10.07
N GLN A 156 14.69 13.66 -10.27
CA GLN A 156 14.20 14.00 -11.61
C GLN A 156 15.18 14.85 -12.42
N ALA A 157 15.98 15.69 -11.76
CA ALA A 157 17.03 16.46 -12.43
C ALA A 157 18.18 15.59 -12.98
N HIS A 158 18.36 14.37 -12.47
CA HIS A 158 19.46 13.46 -12.84
C HIS A 158 18.99 12.22 -13.62
N CYS A 159 17.70 12.08 -13.91
CA CYS A 159 17.15 10.87 -14.52
C CYS A 159 16.22 11.19 -15.69
N ASP A 160 16.16 10.26 -16.64
CA ASP A 160 15.23 10.36 -17.77
C ASP A 160 13.76 10.31 -17.31
N PRO A 161 12.85 10.98 -18.04
CA PRO A 161 11.43 10.92 -17.74
C PRO A 161 10.89 9.49 -17.87
N ALA A 162 10.03 9.09 -16.93
CA ALA A 162 9.47 7.75 -16.93
C ALA A 162 8.74 7.42 -18.24
N PRO A 163 8.94 6.22 -18.81
CA PRO A 163 8.22 5.80 -20.00
C PRO A 163 6.71 5.79 -19.73
N ARG A 164 5.94 6.16 -20.76
CA ARG A 164 4.47 6.15 -20.69
C ARG A 164 3.98 4.77 -20.26
N ARG A 165 3.03 4.77 -19.33
CA ARG A 165 2.49 3.56 -18.70
C ARG A 165 2.04 2.56 -19.77
N SER A 166 2.65 1.38 -19.78
CA SER A 166 2.34 0.37 -20.78
C SER A 166 0.91 -0.12 -20.64
N TRP A 167 0.27 -0.45 -21.77
CA TRP A 167 -1.11 -0.96 -21.82
C TRP A 167 -1.33 -2.16 -20.88
N ARG A 168 -0.29 -2.98 -20.67
CA ARG A 168 -0.29 -4.14 -19.76
C ARG A 168 -0.60 -3.76 -18.31
N GLU A 169 -0.14 -2.60 -17.84
CA GLU A 169 -0.49 -2.14 -16.48
C GLU A 169 -1.98 -1.76 -16.38
N ARG A 170 -2.56 -1.15 -17.42
CA ARG A 170 -4.00 -0.84 -17.47
C ARG A 170 -4.84 -2.11 -17.51
N ALA A 171 -4.44 -3.09 -18.32
CA ALA A 171 -5.11 -4.40 -18.39
C ALA A 171 -5.13 -5.10 -17.02
N ARG A 172 -4.03 -5.05 -16.26
CA ARG A 172 -3.97 -5.62 -14.89
C ARG A 172 -4.98 -4.98 -13.94
N TRP A 173 -5.14 -3.66 -13.98
CA TRP A 173 -6.17 -2.99 -13.17
C TRP A 173 -7.57 -3.38 -13.60
N LEU A 174 -7.79 -3.53 -14.90
CA LEU A 174 -9.08 -3.97 -15.44
C LEU A 174 -9.43 -5.38 -14.95
N TYR A 175 -8.48 -6.32 -14.95
CA TYR A 175 -8.67 -7.67 -14.39
C TYR A 175 -8.96 -7.65 -12.89
N LEU A 176 -8.29 -6.79 -12.11
CA LEU A 176 -8.58 -6.66 -10.68
C LEU A 176 -9.98 -6.09 -10.43
N ILE A 177 -10.41 -5.12 -11.21
CA ILE A 177 -11.77 -4.55 -11.13
C ILE A 177 -12.81 -5.61 -11.50
N LEU A 178 -12.61 -6.35 -12.59
CA LEU A 178 -13.50 -7.44 -12.99
C LEU A 178 -13.56 -8.55 -11.94
N GLY A 179 -12.42 -8.91 -11.35
CA GLY A 179 -12.37 -9.87 -10.25
C GLY A 179 -13.12 -9.39 -9.01
N ALA A 180 -12.95 -8.11 -8.63
CA ALA A 180 -13.68 -7.51 -7.52
C ALA A 180 -15.20 -7.47 -7.78
N LEU A 181 -15.63 -7.11 -9.00
CA LEU A 181 -17.03 -7.12 -9.41
C LEU A 181 -17.61 -8.55 -9.36
N ALA A 182 -16.87 -9.55 -9.81
CA ALA A 182 -17.29 -10.95 -9.73
C ALA A 182 -17.47 -11.43 -8.28
N VAL A 183 -16.56 -11.04 -7.37
CA VAL A 183 -16.70 -11.33 -5.94
C VAL A 183 -17.93 -10.64 -5.37
N MET A 184 -18.15 -9.36 -5.68
CA MET A 184 -19.33 -8.62 -5.23
C MET A 184 -20.62 -9.26 -5.75
N ALA A 185 -20.67 -9.67 -7.01
CA ALA A 185 -21.83 -10.35 -7.59
C ALA A 185 -22.10 -11.70 -6.90
N ALA A 186 -21.06 -12.49 -6.62
CA ALA A 186 -21.19 -13.73 -5.87
C ALA A 186 -21.67 -13.50 -4.43
N LEU A 187 -21.24 -12.41 -3.80
CA LEU A 187 -21.64 -12.03 -2.45
C LEU A 187 -23.10 -11.57 -2.40
N VAL A 188 -23.55 -10.80 -3.39
CA VAL A 188 -24.98 -10.43 -3.55
C VAL A 188 -25.83 -11.67 -3.80
N ALA A 189 -25.40 -12.55 -4.71
CA ALA A 189 -26.08 -13.82 -4.98
C ALA A 189 -26.11 -14.76 -3.76
N PHE A 190 -25.20 -14.58 -2.81
CA PHE A 190 -25.17 -15.30 -1.53
C PHE A 190 -26.13 -14.68 -0.50
N VAL A 191 -26.14 -13.35 -0.36
CA VAL A 191 -26.92 -12.64 0.67
C VAL A 191 -28.42 -12.73 0.37
N VAL A 192 -28.83 -12.56 -0.89
CA VAL A 192 -30.26 -12.54 -1.26
C VAL A 192 -30.99 -13.84 -0.82
N PRO A 193 -30.50 -15.06 -1.13
CA PRO A 193 -31.14 -16.29 -0.67
C PRO A 193 -31.07 -16.54 0.84
N VAL A 194 -30.05 -16.03 1.54
CA VAL A 194 -29.95 -16.13 3.01
C VAL A 194 -31.04 -15.28 3.66
N VAL A 195 -31.22 -14.05 3.18
CA VAL A 195 -32.28 -13.14 3.65
C VAL A 195 -33.67 -13.72 3.35
N ASP A 196 -33.82 -14.40 2.21
CA ASP A 196 -35.07 -15.09 1.85
C ASP A 196 -35.31 -16.40 2.63
N GLY A 197 -34.42 -16.78 3.56
CA GLY A 197 -34.53 -18.01 4.36
C GLY A 197 -34.29 -19.31 3.58
N ARG A 198 -33.64 -19.24 2.40
CA ARG A 198 -33.46 -20.35 1.46
C ARG A 198 -32.04 -20.93 1.42
N ALA A 199 -31.10 -20.40 2.18
CA ALA A 199 -29.68 -20.78 2.07
C ALA A 199 -29.21 -21.77 3.16
N GLY A 200 -28.62 -22.88 2.73
CA GLY A 200 -27.90 -23.84 3.60
C GLY A 200 -26.38 -23.63 3.62
N VAL A 201 -25.70 -24.24 4.59
CA VAL A 201 -24.25 -24.18 4.91
C VAL A 201 -23.31 -24.24 3.68
N VAL A 202 -23.73 -24.89 2.60
CA VAL A 202 -22.96 -25.04 1.36
C VAL A 202 -22.66 -23.71 0.68
N THR A 203 -23.59 -22.75 0.67
CA THR A 203 -23.37 -21.45 0.01
C THR A 203 -22.36 -20.58 0.78
N MET A 204 -22.27 -20.76 2.10
CA MET A 204 -21.36 -20.04 2.98
C MET A 204 -19.90 -20.48 2.77
N VAL A 205 -19.66 -21.78 2.56
CA VAL A 205 -18.33 -22.33 2.27
C VAL A 205 -17.79 -21.82 0.93
N TRP A 206 -18.64 -21.69 -0.09
CA TRP A 206 -18.25 -21.14 -1.39
C TRP A 206 -17.89 -19.65 -1.33
N ALA A 207 -18.65 -18.84 -0.57
CA ALA A 207 -18.36 -17.42 -0.41
C ALA A 207 -17.03 -17.17 0.32
N ILE A 208 -16.75 -17.93 1.38
CA ILE A 208 -15.47 -17.87 2.11
C ILE A 208 -14.32 -18.33 1.21
N GLY A 209 -14.51 -19.41 0.44
CA GLY A 209 -13.52 -19.91 -0.52
C GLY A 209 -13.19 -18.89 -1.61
N ALA A 210 -14.19 -18.18 -2.15
CA ALA A 210 -13.99 -17.14 -3.16
C ALA A 210 -13.24 -15.92 -2.59
N CYS A 211 -13.63 -15.45 -1.39
CA CYS A 211 -12.94 -14.35 -0.71
C CYS A 211 -11.50 -14.71 -0.36
N ALA A 212 -11.27 -15.91 0.19
CA ALA A 212 -9.93 -16.42 0.48
C ALA A 212 -9.09 -16.55 -0.79
N GLY A 213 -9.67 -17.02 -1.90
CA GLY A 213 -9.00 -17.13 -3.20
C GLY A 213 -8.52 -15.79 -3.73
N VAL A 214 -9.34 -14.74 -3.66
CA VAL A 214 -8.96 -13.39 -4.10
C VAL A 214 -7.89 -12.77 -3.20
N VAL A 215 -8.01 -12.95 -1.87
CA VAL A 215 -7.01 -12.47 -0.91
C VAL A 215 -5.67 -13.19 -1.13
N VAL A 216 -5.67 -14.52 -1.22
CA VAL A 216 -4.46 -15.34 -1.45
C VAL A 216 -3.83 -15.00 -2.80
N TYR A 217 -4.63 -14.86 -3.86
CA TYR A 217 -4.13 -14.49 -5.19
C TYR A 217 -3.50 -13.08 -5.19
N GLY A 218 -4.15 -12.11 -4.54
CA GLY A 218 -3.62 -10.76 -4.33
C GLY A 218 -2.31 -10.76 -3.53
N LEU A 219 -2.23 -11.61 -2.49
CA LEU A 219 -1.05 -11.76 -1.65
C LEU A 219 0.12 -12.39 -2.43
N LEU A 220 -0.14 -13.46 -3.19
CA LEU A 220 0.85 -14.13 -4.04
C LEU A 220 1.38 -13.20 -5.14
N MET A 221 0.51 -12.41 -5.76
CA MET A 221 0.90 -11.38 -6.73
C MET A 221 1.70 -10.24 -6.09
N SER A 222 1.45 -9.91 -4.82
CA SER A 222 2.23 -8.92 -4.08
C SER A 222 3.60 -9.46 -3.64
N LEU A 223 3.68 -10.74 -3.28
CA LEU A 223 4.92 -11.41 -2.86
C LEU A 223 5.88 -11.63 -4.04
N ARG A 224 5.37 -11.88 -5.25
CA ARG A 224 6.19 -11.93 -6.49
C ARG A 224 6.86 -10.61 -6.88
N ARG A 225 6.62 -9.51 -6.15
CA ARG A 225 7.16 -8.17 -6.43
C ARG A 225 8.23 -7.69 -5.43
N GLY A 226 8.68 -8.54 -4.52
CA GLY A 226 9.81 -8.29 -3.61
C GLY A 226 11.01 -9.14 -4.01
#